data_AF-A0A665UU28-F1
#
_entry.id   AF-A0A665UU28-F1
#
_cell.length_a   1.000
_cell.length_b   1.000
_cell.length_c   1.000
_cell.angle_alpha   90.00
_cell.angle_beta   90.00
_cell.angle_gamma   90.00
#
_symmetry.space_group_name_H-M   'P 1'
#
loop_
_entity.id
_entity.type
_entity.pdbx_description
1 polymer ?
#
loop_
_entity_poly.entity_id
_entity_poly.type
_entity_poly.pdbx_seq_one_letter_code
_entity_poly.pdbx_strand_id
1 'polypeptide(L)'
;MHPVVSSNSGKVVFSSLSFRQQPARVLIIEALPPWWSETCMVLCDALDNFLSLACCLDGPCRIPLLSLYAISRQQECLLPFVQVRGNLARLHCCVEELRSLPGEGCVRGAARGAELLRQAVLDSLQQFKQYMRHSSTGNQAISNTSVEVMAWLIRLRFHFKKSDLYLI
;
A
#
# COMPACT_ATOMS: atom_id res chain seq x y z
N MET A 1 -19.66 12.41 59.31
CA MET A 1 -19.85 12.52 57.84
C MET A 1 -18.48 12.72 57.21
N HIS A 2 -17.91 11.67 56.60
CA HIS A 2 -16.71 11.75 55.79
C HIS A 2 -17.13 11.61 54.31
N PRO A 3 -16.64 12.45 53.39
CA PRO A 3 -16.78 12.17 51.97
C PRO A 3 -15.65 11.24 51.51
N VAL A 4 -16.03 10.15 50.87
CA VAL A 4 -15.15 9.27 50.09
C VAL A 4 -14.82 9.98 48.78
N VAL A 5 -13.53 10.17 48.51
CA VAL A 5 -13.01 10.50 47.19
C VAL A 5 -13.03 9.21 46.37
N SER A 6 -13.65 9.25 45.18
CA SER A 6 -13.56 8.14 44.22
C SER A 6 -13.03 8.70 42.90
N SER A 7 -11.75 8.43 42.67
CA SER A 7 -10.99 8.82 41.48
C SER A 7 -11.39 7.91 40.32
N ASN A 8 -12.32 8.36 39.47
CA ASN A 8 -12.69 7.59 38.29
C ASN A 8 -11.69 7.84 37.16
N SER A 9 -10.74 6.92 37.00
CA SER A 9 -9.80 6.89 35.88
C SER A 9 -10.58 6.80 34.57
N GLY A 10 -10.57 7.89 33.80
CA GLY A 10 -11.21 7.98 32.50
C GLY A 10 -10.69 6.91 31.54
N LYS A 11 -11.46 5.83 31.39
CA LYS A 11 -11.24 4.82 30.36
C LYS A 11 -11.61 5.47 29.02
N VAL A 12 -10.60 5.97 28.30
CA VAL A 12 -10.76 6.43 26.93
C VAL A 12 -11.20 5.23 26.09
N VAL A 13 -12.50 5.16 25.82
CA VAL A 13 -13.06 4.22 24.84
C VAL A 13 -12.62 4.75 23.48
N PHE A 14 -11.50 4.22 22.97
CA PHE A 14 -11.14 4.41 21.57
C PHE A 14 -12.24 3.77 20.73
N SER A 15 -13.10 4.61 20.13
CA SER A 15 -14.19 4.18 19.27
C SER A 15 -13.67 3.30 18.14
N SER A 16 -13.86 1.99 18.28
CA SER A 16 -13.48 0.93 17.34
C SER A 16 -14.25 0.97 16.01
N LEU A 17 -15.10 1.97 15.80
CA LEU A 17 -15.84 2.23 14.57
C LEU A 17 -14.98 2.95 13.51
N SER A 18 -14.08 3.85 13.90
CA SER A 18 -13.27 4.67 12.96
C SER A 18 -12.25 3.85 12.15
N PHE A 19 -11.86 2.68 12.65
CA PHE A 19 -10.92 1.79 11.95
C PHE A 19 -11.59 0.73 11.09
N ARG A 20 -12.92 0.58 11.15
CA ARG A 20 -13.65 -0.36 10.29
C ARG A 20 -13.80 0.13 8.84
N GLN A 21 -13.42 1.38 8.57
CA GLN A 21 -13.58 2.05 7.28
C GLN A 21 -12.23 2.44 6.68
N GLN A 22 -11.17 1.70 7.00
CA GLN A 22 -9.87 1.97 6.38
C GLN A 22 -9.96 1.57 4.90
N PRO A 23 -9.68 2.49 3.96
CA PRO A 23 -9.85 2.24 2.54
C PRO A 23 -8.92 1.13 2.08
N ALA A 24 -9.35 0.41 1.05
CA ALA A 24 -8.46 -0.46 0.33
C ALA A 24 -7.36 0.38 -0.34
N ARG A 25 -6.10 -0.07 -0.26
CA ARG A 25 -4.97 0.66 -0.83
C ARG A 25 -4.46 -0.04 -2.08
N VAL A 26 -4.17 0.74 -3.11
CA VAL A 26 -3.46 0.26 -4.31
C VAL A 26 -2.12 0.96 -4.39
N LEU A 27 -1.04 0.18 -4.44
CA LEU A 27 0.33 0.66 -4.64
C LEU A 27 0.71 0.45 -6.10
N ILE A 28 0.98 1.54 -6.84
CA ILE A 28 1.48 1.46 -8.22
C ILE A 28 2.90 2.02 -8.23
N ILE A 29 3.86 1.20 -8.68
CA ILE A 29 5.30 1.51 -8.68
C ILE A 29 5.78 1.64 -10.12
N GLU A 30 6.41 2.76 -10.44
CA GLU A 30 7.06 2.98 -11.74
C GLU A 30 8.52 2.48 -11.69
N ALA A 31 8.70 1.24 -12.13
CA ALA A 31 9.99 0.55 -12.23
C ALA A 31 10.66 0.83 -13.60
N LEU A 32 10.89 2.11 -13.89
CA LEU A 32 11.53 2.56 -15.13
C LEU A 32 12.97 3.03 -14.91
N PRO A 33 13.88 2.78 -15.86
CA PRO A 33 15.25 3.29 -15.80
C PRO A 33 15.31 4.84 -15.86
N PRO A 34 16.40 5.45 -15.38
CA PRO A 34 17.54 4.83 -14.67
C PRO A 34 17.29 4.59 -13.17
N TRP A 35 16.26 5.22 -12.59
CA TRP A 35 16.06 5.30 -11.13
C TRP A 35 15.77 3.95 -10.49
N TRP A 36 15.18 3.01 -11.24
CA TRP A 36 14.86 1.68 -10.74
C TRP A 36 16.12 0.93 -10.29
N SER A 37 17.19 0.89 -11.09
CA SER A 37 18.45 0.22 -10.73
C SER A 37 19.07 0.76 -9.45
N GLU A 38 18.91 2.06 -9.18
CA GLU A 38 19.45 2.72 -7.98
C GLU A 38 18.54 2.55 -6.75
N THR A 39 17.22 2.51 -6.94
CA THR A 39 16.25 2.60 -5.84
C THR A 39 15.61 1.26 -5.49
N CYS A 40 15.64 0.26 -6.39
CA CYS A 40 14.91 -1.01 -6.26
C CYS A 40 15.18 -1.70 -4.92
N MET A 41 16.46 -1.91 -4.56
CA MET A 41 16.82 -2.59 -3.32
C MET A 41 16.31 -1.84 -2.08
N VAL A 42 16.57 -0.54 -2.00
CA VAL A 42 16.14 0.30 -0.86
C VAL A 42 14.62 0.33 -0.74
N LEU A 43 13.90 0.43 -1.86
CA LEU A 43 12.44 0.40 -1.89
C LEU A 43 11.91 -0.96 -1.44
N CYS A 44 12.44 -2.06 -1.97
CA CYS A 44 12.01 -3.41 -1.62
C CYS A 44 12.24 -3.67 -0.13
N ASP A 45 13.40 -3.30 0.42
CA ASP A 45 13.70 -3.49 1.84
C ASP A 45 12.80 -2.62 2.74
N ALA A 46 12.52 -1.38 2.33
CA ALA A 46 11.58 -0.52 3.05
C ALA A 46 10.15 -1.08 3.02
N LEU A 47 9.70 -1.58 1.86
CA LEU A 47 8.39 -2.22 1.71
C LEU A 47 8.30 -3.49 2.54
N ASP A 48 9.34 -4.32 2.56
CA ASP A 48 9.39 -5.56 3.31
C ASP A 48 9.23 -5.33 4.81
N ASN A 49 10.00 -4.39 5.35
CA ASN A 49 9.92 -3.95 6.73
C ASN A 49 8.54 -3.36 7.05
N PHE A 50 8.02 -2.50 6.17
CA PHE A 50 6.72 -1.88 6.34
C PHE A 50 5.58 -2.91 6.37
N LEU A 51 5.58 -3.87 5.44
CA LEU A 51 4.56 -4.91 5.35
C LEU A 51 4.64 -5.86 6.54
N SER A 52 5.85 -6.23 6.97
CA SER A 52 6.07 -7.03 8.18
C SER A 52 5.47 -6.36 9.42
N LEU A 53 5.71 -5.05 9.59
CA LEU A 53 5.09 -4.27 10.67
C LEU A 53 3.56 -4.22 10.50
N ALA A 54 3.06 -3.89 9.31
CA ALA A 54 1.63 -3.77 9.05
C ALA A 54 0.85 -5.09 9.26
N CYS A 55 1.52 -6.25 9.08
CA CYS A 55 0.95 -7.57 9.32
C CYS A 55 0.89 -7.95 10.81
N CYS A 56 1.89 -7.52 11.59
CA CYS A 56 2.13 -8.01 12.95
C CYS A 56 1.71 -7.03 14.05
N LEU A 57 1.42 -5.77 13.74
CA LEU A 57 0.97 -4.80 14.73
C LEU A 57 -0.40 -5.16 15.31
N ASP A 58 -0.48 -5.16 16.64
CA ASP A 58 -1.73 -5.35 17.36
C ASP A 58 -2.71 -4.19 17.14
N GLY A 59 -4.00 -4.53 17.22
CA GLY A 59 -5.09 -3.58 17.02
C GLY A 59 -5.58 -3.49 15.56
N PRO A 60 -6.38 -2.46 15.24
CA PRO A 60 -6.97 -2.33 13.90
C PRO A 60 -5.93 -2.00 12.83
N CYS A 61 -5.88 -2.79 11.76
CA CYS A 61 -4.95 -2.54 10.66
C CYS A 61 -5.28 -1.23 9.92
N ARG A 62 -4.28 -0.37 9.69
CA ARG A 62 -4.42 0.90 8.93
C ARG A 62 -4.46 0.69 7.41
N ILE A 63 -4.09 -0.51 6.97
CA ILE A 63 -4.11 -0.96 5.58
C ILE A 63 -4.76 -2.33 5.56
N PRO A 64 -6.09 -2.44 5.77
CA PRO A 64 -6.73 -3.74 5.89
C PRO A 64 -6.66 -4.54 4.59
N LEU A 65 -6.60 -3.85 3.44
CA LEU A 65 -6.59 -4.44 2.11
C LEU A 65 -5.56 -3.73 1.22
N LEU A 66 -4.73 -4.50 0.52
CA LEU A 66 -3.66 -3.98 -0.34
C LEU A 66 -3.67 -4.71 -1.69
N SER A 67 -3.38 -3.97 -2.77
CA SER A 67 -3.01 -4.51 -4.08
C SER A 67 -1.76 -3.77 -4.59
N LEU A 68 -0.89 -4.46 -5.34
CA LEU A 68 0.37 -3.92 -5.83
C LEU A 68 0.51 -4.14 -7.35
N TYR A 69 0.83 -3.07 -8.04
CA TYR A 69 1.10 -3.02 -9.46
C TYR A 69 2.49 -2.45 -9.72
N ALA A 70 3.15 -2.97 -10.74
CA ALA A 70 4.42 -2.43 -11.23
C ALA A 70 4.29 -2.02 -12.70
N ILE A 71 4.95 -0.93 -13.05
CA ILE A 71 5.03 -0.43 -14.42
C ILE A 71 6.49 -0.47 -14.83
N SER A 72 6.82 -1.34 -15.77
CA SER A 72 8.15 -1.45 -16.37
C SER A 72 8.00 -1.37 -17.91
N ARG A 73 8.30 -2.44 -18.64
CA ARG A 73 8.02 -2.57 -20.09
C ARG A 73 6.51 -2.61 -20.39
N GLN A 74 5.77 -3.14 -19.42
CA GLN A 74 4.33 -3.28 -19.38
C GLN A 74 3.84 -3.02 -17.94
N GLN A 75 2.52 -2.92 -17.78
CA GLN A 75 1.90 -2.89 -16.45
C GLN A 75 1.67 -4.34 -16.00
N GLU A 76 2.05 -4.65 -14.76
CA GLU A 76 1.96 -5.98 -14.17
C GLU A 76 1.25 -5.88 -12.81
N CYS A 77 0.35 -6.82 -12.52
CA CYS A 77 -0.28 -6.94 -11.21
C CYS A 77 0.51 -7.97 -10.41
N LEU A 78 1.36 -7.52 -9.49
CA LEU A 78 2.19 -8.40 -8.66
C LEU A 78 1.42 -8.94 -7.46
N LEU A 79 0.39 -8.21 -7.02
CA LEU A 79 -0.45 -8.62 -5.91
C LEU A 79 -1.90 -8.15 -6.14
N PRO A 80 -2.86 -9.06 -6.36
CA PRO A 80 -4.27 -8.70 -6.37
C PRO A 80 -4.71 -8.26 -4.96
N PHE A 81 -5.92 -7.73 -4.79
CA PHE A 81 -6.39 -7.34 -3.45
C PHE A 81 -6.35 -8.50 -2.46
N VAL A 82 -5.56 -8.33 -1.40
CA VAL A 82 -5.43 -9.27 -0.29
C VAL A 82 -5.52 -8.54 1.04
N GLN A 83 -5.99 -9.24 2.07
CA GLN A 83 -5.93 -8.72 3.43
C GLN A 83 -4.47 -8.65 3.86
N VAL A 84 -4.03 -7.53 4.42
CA VAL A 84 -2.62 -7.41 4.87
C VAL A 84 -2.38 -8.33 6.06
N ARG A 85 -3.29 -8.32 7.04
CA ARG A 85 -3.20 -9.21 8.19
C ARG A 85 -3.32 -10.67 7.75
N GLY A 86 -2.38 -11.51 8.20
CA GLY A 86 -2.37 -12.96 7.93
C GLY A 86 -1.87 -13.37 6.54
N ASN A 87 -1.44 -12.44 5.68
CA ASN A 87 -0.93 -12.76 4.34
C ASN A 87 0.56 -12.40 4.14
N LEU A 88 1.35 -12.37 5.23
CA LEU A 88 2.76 -11.96 5.19
C LEU A 88 3.57 -12.72 4.12
N ALA A 89 3.38 -14.03 3.99
CA ALA A 89 4.07 -14.83 2.96
C ALA A 89 3.76 -14.34 1.53
N ARG A 90 2.49 -14.01 1.21
CA ARG A 90 2.11 -13.50 -0.11
C ARG A 90 2.64 -12.09 -0.36
N LEU A 91 2.71 -11.29 0.70
CA LEU A 91 3.25 -9.93 0.66
C LEU A 91 4.77 -9.95 0.41
N HIS A 92 5.52 -10.82 1.09
CA HIS A 92 6.94 -11.03 0.80
C HIS A 92 7.16 -11.51 -0.63
N CYS A 93 6.39 -12.50 -1.10
CA CYS A 93 6.51 -12.97 -2.49
C CYS A 93 6.35 -11.83 -3.51
N CYS A 94 5.39 -10.91 -3.31
CA CYS A 94 5.21 -9.81 -4.25
C CYS A 94 6.35 -8.78 -4.19
N VAL A 95 7.02 -8.61 -3.04
CA VAL A 95 8.23 -7.80 -2.91
C VAL A 95 9.42 -8.46 -3.62
N GLU A 96 9.55 -9.79 -3.55
CA GLU A 96 10.57 -10.52 -4.32
C GLU A 96 10.34 -10.42 -5.83
N GLU A 97 9.10 -10.55 -6.28
CA GLU A 97 8.74 -10.33 -7.69
C GLU A 97 9.09 -8.91 -8.13
N LEU A 98 8.78 -7.90 -7.31
CA LEU A 98 9.18 -6.52 -7.55
C LEU A 98 10.69 -6.38 -7.67
N ARG A 99 11.47 -6.99 -6.76
CA ARG A 99 12.94 -6.96 -6.77
C ARG A 99 13.54 -7.60 -8.04
N SER A 100 12.85 -8.58 -8.61
CA SER A 100 13.26 -9.26 -9.83
C SER A 100 13.03 -8.46 -11.12
N LEU A 101 12.29 -7.34 -11.04
CA LEU A 101 12.03 -6.51 -12.21
C LEU A 101 13.34 -5.93 -12.76
N PRO A 102 13.53 -5.96 -14.09
CA PRO A 102 14.79 -5.55 -14.70
C PRO A 102 15.07 -4.05 -14.51
N GLY A 103 16.25 -3.74 -13.98
CA GLY A 103 16.83 -2.38 -13.87
C GLY A 103 17.10 -1.73 -15.22
N GLU A 104 17.47 -2.52 -16.21
CA GLU A 104 17.84 -2.08 -17.55
C GLU A 104 16.85 -2.58 -18.62
N GLY A 105 16.32 -1.67 -19.45
CA GLY A 105 15.38 -2.02 -20.52
C GLY A 105 14.69 -0.84 -21.19
N CYS A 106 14.20 -1.08 -22.42
CA CYS A 106 13.74 -0.09 -23.40
C CYS A 106 12.96 1.11 -22.81
N VAL A 107 13.56 2.30 -22.95
CA VAL A 107 12.90 3.61 -22.76
C VAL A 107 11.82 3.75 -23.82
N ARG A 108 10.60 3.33 -23.51
CA ARG A 108 9.43 3.75 -24.30
C ARG A 108 8.90 5.02 -23.65
N GLY A 109 8.92 6.10 -24.44
CA GLY A 109 8.82 7.48 -23.96
C GLY A 109 7.68 7.77 -22.98
N ALA A 110 7.81 8.87 -22.23
CA ALA A 110 6.93 9.27 -21.11
C ALA A 110 5.42 9.13 -21.36
N ALA A 111 4.96 9.30 -22.61
CA ALA A 111 3.56 9.10 -23.00
C ALA A 111 3.04 7.67 -22.73
N ARG A 112 3.90 6.65 -22.82
CA ARG A 112 3.54 5.25 -22.55
C ARG A 112 3.45 4.95 -21.05
N GLY A 113 4.28 5.58 -20.22
CA GLY A 113 4.21 5.45 -18.76
C GLY A 113 2.87 5.94 -18.21
N ALA A 114 2.39 7.09 -18.72
CA ALA A 114 1.08 7.63 -18.35
C ALA A 114 -0.09 6.70 -18.75
N GLU A 115 -0.03 6.09 -19.94
CA GLU A 115 -1.07 5.14 -20.36
C GLU A 115 -1.04 3.84 -19.55
N LEU A 116 0.14 3.31 -19.25
CA LEU A 116 0.29 2.14 -18.38
C LEU A 116 -0.19 2.41 -16.96
N LEU A 117 0.03 3.63 -16.44
CA LEU A 117 -0.52 4.07 -15.16
C LEU A 117 -2.04 4.15 -15.20
N ARG A 118 -2.61 4.74 -16.26
CA ARG A 118 -4.06 4.79 -16.45
C ARG A 118 -4.65 3.39 -16.49
N GLN A 119 -4.00 2.45 -17.17
CA GLN A 119 -4.40 1.05 -17.22
C GLN A 119 -4.33 0.39 -15.84
N ALA A 120 -3.23 0.56 -15.10
CA ALA A 120 -3.10 0.03 -13.74
C ALA A 120 -4.23 0.52 -12.81
N VAL A 121 -4.58 1.81 -12.90
CA VAL A 121 -5.69 2.39 -12.12
C VAL A 121 -7.02 1.76 -12.51
N LEU A 122 -7.32 1.65 -13.81
CA LEU A 122 -8.57 1.06 -14.29
C LEU A 122 -8.68 -0.42 -13.91
N ASP A 123 -7.61 -1.18 -14.07
CA ASP A 123 -7.56 -2.60 -13.73
C ASP A 123 -7.74 -2.80 -12.23
N SER A 124 -7.07 -1.98 -11.40
CA SER A 124 -7.25 -2.04 -9.94
C SER A 124 -8.68 -1.71 -9.53
N LEU A 125 -9.34 -0.75 -10.20
CA LEU A 125 -10.74 -0.42 -9.93
C LEU A 125 -11.66 -1.58 -10.29
N GLN A 126 -11.43 -2.24 -11.43
CA GLN A 126 -12.20 -3.42 -11.82
C GLN A 126 -11.99 -4.59 -10.86
N GLN A 127 -10.73 -4.85 -10.49
CA GLN A 127 -10.35 -5.87 -9.52
C GLN A 127 -10.99 -5.61 -8.15
N PHE A 128 -11.04 -4.36 -7.69
CA PHE A 128 -11.70 -4.00 -6.44
C PHE A 128 -13.21 -4.29 -6.49
N LYS A 129 -13.88 -3.88 -7.59
CA LYS A 129 -15.32 -4.16 -7.78
C LYS A 129 -15.60 -5.65 -7.73
N GLN A 130 -14.76 -6.48 -8.36
CA GLN A 130 -14.88 -7.93 -8.31
C GLN A 130 -14.63 -8.47 -6.90
N TYR A 131 -13.55 -8.04 -6.24
CA TYR A 131 -13.22 -8.42 -4.88
C TYR A 131 -14.38 -8.15 -3.91
N MET A 132 -14.97 -6.96 -3.97
CA MET A 132 -16.10 -6.59 -3.11
C MET A 132 -17.34 -7.45 -3.35
N ARG A 133 -17.63 -7.81 -4.61
CA ARG A 133 -18.78 -8.66 -4.97
C ARG A 133 -18.65 -10.09 -4.45
N HIS A 134 -17.42 -10.61 -4.36
CA HIS A 134 -17.17 -11.96 -3.85
C HIS A 134 -16.95 -12.01 -2.33
N SER A 135 -16.47 -10.91 -1.74
CA SER A 135 -16.23 -10.82 -0.28
C SER A 135 -17.52 -10.68 0.54
N SER A 136 -18.63 -10.24 -0.06
CA SER A 136 -19.93 -10.09 0.60
C SER A 136 -20.66 -11.41 0.95
N THR A 137 -20.09 -12.56 0.61
CA THR A 137 -20.71 -13.89 0.85
C THR A 137 -20.27 -14.53 2.18
N GLY A 138 -19.28 -13.97 2.89
CA GLY A 138 -18.89 -14.41 4.24
C GLY A 138 -19.14 -13.31 5.27
N ASN A 139 -19.60 -13.67 6.46
CA ASN A 139 -20.01 -12.84 7.62
C ASN A 139 -19.03 -11.74 8.12
N GLN A 140 -18.00 -11.35 7.38
CA GLN A 140 -17.14 -10.22 7.71
C GLN A 140 -17.52 -9.01 6.87
N ALA A 141 -18.51 -8.25 7.35
CA ALA A 141 -18.82 -6.92 6.85
C ALA A 141 -17.65 -5.96 7.12
N ILE A 142 -16.62 -6.02 6.29
CA ILE A 142 -15.62 -4.97 6.19
C ILE A 142 -16.25 -3.89 5.31
N SER A 143 -16.67 -2.80 5.92
CA SER A 143 -17.26 -1.62 5.26
C SER A 143 -16.18 -0.82 4.52
N ASN A 144 -15.54 -1.43 3.52
CA ASN A 144 -14.62 -0.74 2.62
C ASN A 144 -15.44 -0.11 1.50
N THR A 145 -16.04 1.05 1.75
CA THR A 145 -16.82 1.79 0.74
C THR A 145 -15.94 2.64 -0.18
N SER A 146 -14.63 2.71 0.08
CA SER A 146 -13.68 3.52 -0.67
C SER A 146 -12.37 2.79 -0.95
N VAL A 147 -11.78 3.12 -2.10
CA VAL A 147 -10.42 2.73 -2.50
C VAL A 147 -9.57 3.99 -2.52
N GLU A 148 -8.48 3.97 -1.77
CA GLU A 148 -7.41 4.96 -1.90
C GLU A 148 -6.36 4.41 -2.85
N VAL A 149 -6.27 5.00 -4.04
CA VAL A 149 -5.19 4.69 -4.99
C VAL A 149 -3.98 5.53 -4.61
N MET A 150 -3.00 4.87 -3.98
CA MET A 150 -1.70 5.46 -3.70
C MET A 150 -0.76 5.12 -4.86
N ALA A 151 -0.91 5.86 -5.95
CA ALA A 151 0.13 5.88 -6.96
C ALA A 151 1.36 6.55 -6.33
N TRP A 152 2.37 5.76 -5.97
CA TRP A 152 3.72 6.29 -5.74
C TRP A 152 4.32 6.59 -7.12
N LEU A 153 3.64 7.46 -7.87
CA LEU A 153 4.25 8.24 -8.92
C LEU A 153 5.40 8.98 -8.24
N ILE A 154 6.50 9.15 -8.95
CA ILE A 154 7.68 9.93 -8.59
C ILE A 154 7.31 11.43 -8.34
N ARG A 155 6.48 11.70 -7.31
CA ARG A 155 6.15 12.99 -6.69
C ARG A 155 6.85 13.13 -5.33
N LEU A 156 7.46 12.06 -4.82
CA LEU A 156 8.58 12.15 -3.86
C LEU A 156 9.75 12.98 -4.42
N ARG A 157 9.83 13.17 -5.73
CA ARG A 157 10.78 14.10 -6.38
C ARG A 157 10.58 15.58 -6.04
N PHE A 158 9.52 15.96 -5.31
CA PHE A 158 9.35 17.35 -4.85
C PHE A 158 9.44 17.54 -3.33
N HIS A 159 9.35 16.50 -2.50
CA HIS A 159 9.53 16.66 -1.05
C HIS A 159 10.89 16.19 -0.52
N PHE A 160 11.66 15.43 -1.32
CA PHE A 160 13.09 15.26 -1.12
C PHE A 160 13.83 16.04 -2.21
N LYS A 161 13.62 17.37 -2.23
CA LYS A 161 14.54 18.25 -2.96
C LYS A 161 15.89 18.16 -2.24
N LYS A 162 16.95 18.12 -3.03
CA LYS A 162 18.40 18.04 -2.72
C LYS A 162 18.93 18.95 -1.58
N SER A 163 18.10 19.70 -0.88
CA SER A 163 18.42 20.59 0.24
C SER A 163 18.62 19.89 1.58
N ASP A 164 18.09 18.68 1.80
CA ASP A 164 18.20 17.99 3.10
C ASP A 164 19.44 17.09 3.24
N LEU A 165 20.33 17.06 2.23
CA LEU A 165 21.63 16.36 2.33
C LEU A 165 22.80 17.28 2.74
N TYR A 166 22.52 18.54 3.09
CA TYR A 166 23.53 19.52 3.56
C TYR A 166 23.20 20.10 4.94
N LEU A 167 22.48 19.36 5.77
CA LEU A 167 22.27 19.73 7.17
C LEU A 167 22.25 18.51 8.10
N ILE A 168 23.37 17.76 8.08
CA ILE A 168 23.92 17.07 9.25
C ILE A 168 25.42 17.35 9.25
#